data_AF-A0A956SVG3-F1
#
_entry.id   AF-A0A956SVG3-F1
#
_cell.length_a   1.000
_cell.length_b   1.000
_cell.length_c   1.000
_cell.angle_alpha   90.00
_cell.angle_beta   90.00
_cell.angle_gamma   90.00
#
_symmetry.space_group_name_H-M   'P 1'
#
loop_
_entity.id
_entity.type
_entity.pdbx_description
1 polymer ?
#
loop_
_entity_poly.entity_id
_entity_poly.type
_entity_poly.pdbx_seq_one_letter_code
_entity_poly.pdbx_strand_id
1 'polypeptide(L)'
;MPRALARPIGRALRAREGVALLLALFVVVIMTLTVVDFAYFTQIDANVAANNSDELRAFYLARSAVRAGRVILSVASLVGEAAGGPTVSDSRLSLWASTELIAYQQLNQQLMRVADGRAILGRMDERCAPLWNAVTEDFEGPIVDEDRKVALGNLVQGQGTPAERVDFMTYELARNLLDNWLIETDAEAGSLPSGINGATLASALVDWMDTDTFDASKVIPSTYLQFGTNAQKLPPDTTYDAFIGYPESYEERYYLNLADFEKEIPEGFPADCQDYTRPTIPNAPITDIRDLCYVGGFFDVLRVYPQFWDFVQANFSAFHTDGLNLLTTTRPIIEAIPIVDVNQTDWFTNNSLRPADS
;
A
#
# COMPACT_ATOMS: atom_id res chain seq x y z
N MET A 1 -89.47 51.82 -37.54
CA MET A 1 -88.31 51.15 -38.18
C MET A 1 -87.06 51.36 -37.33
N PRO A 2 -86.48 50.34 -36.68
CA PRO A 2 -85.15 50.45 -36.10
C PRO A 2 -84.09 49.71 -36.95
N ARG A 3 -82.99 50.40 -37.22
CA ARG A 3 -81.75 49.86 -37.82
C ARG A 3 -80.98 49.09 -36.74
N ALA A 4 -80.77 47.79 -36.95
CA ALA A 4 -79.87 46.98 -36.13
C ALA A 4 -78.40 47.27 -36.50
N LEU A 5 -77.63 47.75 -35.54
CA LEU A 5 -76.18 47.94 -35.63
C LEU A 5 -75.49 46.58 -35.46
N ALA A 6 -74.91 46.07 -36.54
CA ALA A 6 -73.99 44.94 -36.51
C ALA A 6 -72.67 45.36 -35.85
N ARG A 7 -72.40 44.84 -34.64
CA ARG A 7 -71.14 45.03 -33.93
C ARG A 7 -70.07 44.09 -34.51
N PRO A 8 -68.83 44.55 -34.76
CA PRO A 8 -67.79 43.72 -35.36
C PRO A 8 -67.15 42.80 -34.31
N ILE A 9 -67.51 41.50 -34.36
CA ILE A 9 -66.95 40.44 -33.51
C ILE A 9 -65.48 40.11 -33.88
N GLY A 10 -64.98 40.63 -35.02
CA GLY A 10 -63.70 40.21 -35.61
C GLY A 10 -62.40 40.59 -34.89
N ARG A 11 -62.40 41.47 -33.88
CA ARG A 11 -61.16 41.86 -33.17
C ARG A 11 -60.90 41.09 -31.87
N ALA A 12 -61.93 40.60 -31.18
CA ALA A 12 -61.77 39.82 -29.95
C ALA A 12 -61.29 38.37 -30.20
N LEU A 13 -61.53 37.83 -31.39
CA LEU A 13 -61.06 36.51 -31.79
C LEU A 13 -59.55 36.48 -32.10
N ARG A 14 -59.00 37.51 -32.75
CA ARG A 14 -57.54 37.60 -33.03
C ARG A 14 -56.67 37.72 -31.77
N ALA A 15 -57.19 38.34 -30.70
CA ALA A 15 -56.49 38.42 -29.42
C ALA A 15 -56.45 37.07 -28.67
N ARG A 16 -57.39 36.15 -28.96
CA ARG A 16 -57.43 34.79 -28.38
C ARG A 16 -56.54 33.80 -29.13
N GLU A 17 -56.31 34.02 -30.44
CA GLU A 17 -55.44 33.19 -31.27
C GLU A 17 -53.97 33.22 -30.80
N GLY A 18 -53.48 34.38 -30.32
CA GLY A 18 -52.10 34.49 -29.80
C GLY A 18 -51.86 33.72 -28.50
N VAL A 19 -52.87 33.63 -27.62
CA VAL A 19 -52.76 32.91 -26.34
C VAL A 19 -52.74 31.40 -26.55
N ALA A 20 -53.51 30.89 -27.51
CA ALA A 20 -53.51 29.47 -27.86
C ALA A 20 -52.14 29.02 -28.39
N LEU A 21 -51.48 29.85 -29.20
CA LEU A 21 -50.14 29.56 -29.73
C LEU A 21 -49.06 29.59 -28.65
N LEU A 22 -49.14 30.53 -27.70
CA LEU A 22 -48.24 30.55 -26.54
C LEU A 22 -48.42 29.32 -25.65
N LEU A 23 -49.66 28.88 -25.41
CA LEU A 23 -49.93 27.69 -24.62
C LEU A 23 -49.43 26.42 -25.31
N ALA A 24 -49.63 26.30 -26.62
CA ALA A 24 -49.09 25.18 -27.41
C ALA A 24 -47.56 25.17 -27.38
N LEU A 25 -46.90 26.33 -27.56
CA LEU A 25 -45.45 26.46 -27.47
C LEU A 25 -44.96 26.05 -26.07
N PHE A 26 -45.64 26.50 -25.02
CA PHE A 26 -45.29 26.17 -23.64
C PHE A 26 -45.38 24.65 -23.37
N VAL A 27 -46.43 23.99 -23.85
CA VAL A 27 -46.58 22.53 -23.75
C VAL A 27 -45.45 21.82 -24.50
N VAL A 28 -45.11 22.27 -25.72
CA VAL A 28 -43.99 21.70 -26.50
C VAL A 28 -42.66 21.90 -25.79
N VAL A 29 -42.43 23.08 -25.19
CA VAL A 29 -41.22 23.36 -24.42
C VAL A 29 -41.12 22.43 -23.21
N ILE A 30 -42.19 22.28 -22.42
CA ILE A 30 -42.18 21.35 -21.28
C ILE A 30 -41.97 19.90 -21.75
N MET A 31 -42.64 19.48 -22.82
CA MET A 31 -42.47 18.14 -23.39
C MET A 31 -41.04 17.92 -23.88
N THR A 32 -40.41 18.92 -24.49
CA THR A 32 -39.03 18.83 -24.95
C THR A 32 -38.05 18.75 -23.77
N LEU A 33 -38.24 19.59 -22.74
CA LEU A 33 -37.42 19.57 -21.53
C LEU A 33 -37.51 18.21 -20.81
N THR A 34 -38.71 17.68 -20.61
CA THR A 34 -38.89 16.36 -19.96
C THR A 34 -38.28 15.21 -20.76
N VAL A 35 -38.33 15.24 -22.10
CA VAL A 35 -37.66 14.23 -22.94
C VAL A 35 -36.14 14.35 -22.85
N VAL A 36 -35.58 15.57 -22.85
CA VAL A 36 -34.14 15.80 -22.73
C VAL A 36 -33.63 15.36 -21.35
N ASP A 37 -34.34 15.72 -20.27
CA ASP A 37 -33.98 15.32 -18.90
C ASP A 37 -34.02 13.80 -18.75
N PHE A 38 -35.06 13.14 -19.27
CA PHE A 38 -35.16 11.68 -19.24
C PHE A 38 -34.02 11.01 -20.02
N ALA A 39 -33.69 11.52 -21.22
CA ALA A 39 -32.59 11.00 -22.00
C ALA A 39 -31.23 11.15 -21.28
N TYR A 40 -31.03 12.30 -20.62
CA TYR A 40 -29.82 12.56 -19.84
C TYR A 40 -29.67 11.61 -18.64
N PHE A 41 -30.73 11.46 -17.82
CA PHE A 41 -30.70 10.51 -16.70
C PHE A 41 -30.50 9.07 -17.16
N THR A 42 -31.15 8.67 -18.26
CA THR A 42 -30.97 7.32 -18.81
C THR A 42 -29.53 7.06 -19.26
N GLN A 43 -28.85 8.07 -19.83
CA GLN A 43 -27.44 7.95 -20.22
C GLN A 43 -26.52 7.87 -19.00
N ILE A 44 -26.76 8.67 -17.96
CA ILE A 44 -26.00 8.59 -16.71
C ILE A 44 -26.17 7.21 -16.08
N ASP A 45 -27.40 6.74 -15.93
CA ASP A 45 -27.69 5.44 -15.31
C ASP A 45 -27.06 4.29 -16.09
N ALA A 46 -27.06 4.37 -17.43
CA ALA A 46 -26.39 3.40 -18.28
C ALA A 46 -24.86 3.40 -18.07
N ASN A 47 -24.24 4.58 -17.94
CA ASN A 47 -22.81 4.69 -17.68
C ASN A 47 -22.43 4.21 -16.27
N VAL A 48 -23.24 4.53 -15.26
CA VAL A 48 -23.02 4.04 -13.88
C VAL A 48 -23.17 2.52 -13.84
N ALA A 49 -24.17 1.97 -14.51
CA ALA A 49 -24.35 0.52 -14.61
C ALA A 49 -23.18 -0.18 -15.34
N ALA A 50 -22.63 0.45 -16.38
CA ALA A 50 -21.44 -0.03 -17.08
C ALA A 50 -20.21 -0.03 -16.16
N ASN A 51 -19.94 1.09 -15.49
CA ASN A 51 -18.81 1.22 -14.56
C ASN A 51 -18.91 0.21 -13.40
N ASN A 52 -20.09 0.04 -12.80
CA ASN A 52 -20.29 -0.94 -11.73
C ASN A 52 -20.08 -2.38 -12.21
N SER A 53 -20.50 -2.69 -13.45
CA SER A 53 -20.23 -3.99 -14.05
C SER A 53 -18.74 -4.21 -14.27
N ASP A 54 -18.03 -3.20 -14.75
CA ASP A 54 -16.61 -3.28 -15.05
C ASP A 54 -15.76 -3.38 -13.77
N GLU A 55 -16.14 -2.66 -12.71
CA GLU A 55 -15.54 -2.80 -11.37
C GLU A 55 -15.69 -4.23 -10.83
N LEU A 56 -16.89 -4.82 -10.91
CA LEU A 56 -17.11 -6.21 -10.51
C LEU A 56 -16.27 -7.18 -11.33
N ARG A 57 -16.14 -6.96 -12.65
CA ARG A 57 -15.30 -7.81 -13.51
C ARG A 57 -13.84 -7.71 -13.10
N ALA A 58 -13.32 -6.50 -12.90
CA ALA A 58 -11.94 -6.28 -12.45
C ALA A 58 -11.68 -6.97 -11.11
N PHE A 59 -12.63 -6.88 -10.16
CA PHE A 59 -12.53 -7.57 -8.87
C PHE A 59 -12.45 -9.10 -9.01
N TYR A 60 -13.32 -9.70 -9.82
CA TYR A 60 -13.28 -11.16 -10.04
C TYR A 60 -12.05 -11.60 -10.82
N LEU A 61 -11.56 -10.80 -11.76
CA LEU A 61 -10.33 -11.04 -12.50
C LEU A 61 -9.12 -11.03 -11.55
N ALA A 62 -8.97 -9.99 -10.73
CA ALA A 62 -7.93 -9.91 -9.71
C ALA A 62 -8.00 -11.09 -8.72
N ARG A 63 -9.21 -11.44 -8.26
CA ARG A 63 -9.42 -12.62 -7.39
C ARG A 63 -9.00 -13.93 -8.05
N SER A 64 -9.25 -14.07 -9.36
CA SER A 64 -8.84 -15.26 -10.11
C SER A 64 -7.31 -15.33 -10.26
N ALA A 65 -6.65 -14.19 -10.47
CA ALA A 65 -5.20 -14.11 -10.56
C ALA A 65 -4.51 -14.51 -9.24
N VAL A 66 -5.03 -14.06 -8.09
CA VAL A 66 -4.53 -14.50 -6.77
C VAL A 66 -4.63 -16.02 -6.61
N ARG A 67 -5.73 -16.63 -7.08
CA ARG A 67 -5.89 -18.10 -7.04
C ARG A 67 -4.91 -18.80 -7.97
N ALA A 68 -4.69 -18.27 -9.17
CA ALA A 68 -3.70 -18.80 -10.11
C ALA A 68 -2.28 -18.73 -9.51
N GLY A 69 -1.92 -17.60 -8.88
CA GLY A 69 -0.64 -17.44 -8.19
C GLY A 69 -0.43 -18.48 -7.09
N ARG A 70 -1.47 -18.80 -6.29
CA ARG A 70 -1.40 -19.88 -5.29
C ARG A 70 -1.13 -21.25 -5.92
N VAL A 71 -1.74 -21.55 -7.07
CA VAL A 71 -1.46 -22.80 -7.79
C VAL A 71 -0.01 -22.84 -8.26
N ILE A 72 0.52 -21.74 -8.80
CA ILE A 72 1.91 -21.65 -9.26
C ILE A 72 2.88 -21.85 -8.10
N LEU A 73 2.63 -21.22 -6.94
CA LEU A 73 3.42 -21.43 -5.73
C LEU A 73 3.37 -22.89 -5.26
N SER A 74 2.20 -23.53 -5.29
CA SER A 74 2.08 -24.96 -4.92
C SER A 74 2.79 -25.90 -5.90
N VAL A 75 2.85 -25.55 -7.19
CA VAL A 75 3.60 -26.34 -8.19
C VAL A 75 5.09 -26.11 -7.99
N ALA A 76 5.52 -24.87 -7.74
CA ALA A 76 6.92 -24.54 -7.49
C ALA A 76 7.46 -25.30 -6.28
N SER A 77 6.70 -25.38 -5.19
CA SER A 77 7.11 -26.14 -4.00
C SER A 77 7.23 -27.65 -4.28
N LEU A 78 6.25 -28.24 -5.00
CA LEU A 78 6.30 -29.65 -5.40
C LEU A 78 7.50 -29.99 -6.30
N VAL A 79 7.84 -29.10 -7.24
CA VAL A 79 9.01 -29.27 -8.11
C VAL A 79 10.31 -29.18 -7.32
N GLY A 80 10.39 -28.24 -6.36
CA GLY A 80 11.54 -28.12 -5.46
C GLY A 80 11.77 -29.40 -4.65
N GLU A 81 10.69 -29.97 -4.12
CA GLU A 81 10.72 -31.21 -3.34
C GLU A 81 11.12 -32.43 -4.20
N ALA A 82 10.56 -32.55 -5.41
CA ALA A 82 10.89 -33.63 -6.35
C ALA A 82 12.34 -33.57 -6.86
N ALA A 83 12.94 -32.38 -6.94
CA ALA A 83 14.32 -32.20 -7.35
C ALA A 83 15.34 -32.59 -6.28
N GLY A 84 14.90 -33.01 -5.08
CA GLY A 84 15.78 -33.38 -3.97
C GLY A 84 16.58 -32.20 -3.40
N GLY A 85 16.21 -30.97 -3.79
CA GLY A 85 16.72 -29.76 -3.15
C GLY A 85 16.06 -29.54 -1.79
N PRO A 86 16.67 -28.75 -0.89
CA PRO A 86 15.95 -28.28 0.28
C PRO A 86 14.67 -27.56 -0.18
N THR A 87 13.53 -27.94 0.40
CA THR A 87 12.18 -27.42 0.12
C THR A 87 12.03 -25.90 0.33
N VAL A 88 13.09 -25.21 0.74
CA VAL A 88 13.10 -23.85 1.29
C VAL A 88 13.94 -22.87 0.45
N SER A 89 14.58 -23.32 -0.65
CA SER A 89 15.40 -22.41 -1.45
C SER A 89 14.55 -21.65 -2.48
N ASP A 90 13.70 -20.74 -1.99
CA ASP A 90 13.02 -19.77 -2.82
C ASP A 90 14.06 -18.81 -3.42
N SER A 91 14.28 -18.94 -4.72
CA SER A 91 15.27 -18.14 -5.46
C SER A 91 14.63 -17.43 -6.66
N ARG A 92 15.31 -16.42 -7.22
CA ARG A 92 14.89 -15.77 -8.47
C ARG A 92 14.84 -16.71 -9.68
N LEU A 93 15.44 -17.89 -9.59
CA LEU A 93 15.42 -18.92 -10.63
C LEU A 93 14.20 -19.85 -10.51
N SER A 94 13.40 -19.69 -9.45
CA SER A 94 12.20 -20.50 -9.22
C SER A 94 11.11 -20.15 -10.23
N LEU A 95 10.24 -21.14 -10.52
CA LEU A 95 9.14 -20.99 -11.47
C LEU A 95 8.21 -19.79 -11.13
N TRP A 96 8.00 -19.52 -9.84
CA TRP A 96 7.17 -18.41 -9.40
C TRP A 96 7.81 -17.04 -9.70
N ALA A 97 9.15 -16.97 -9.70
CA ALA A 97 9.92 -15.76 -9.90
C ALA A 97 10.25 -15.49 -11.38
N SER A 98 10.15 -16.51 -12.23
CA SER A 98 10.27 -16.34 -13.68
C SER A 98 9.06 -15.56 -14.18
N THR A 99 9.22 -14.25 -14.29
CA THR A 99 8.27 -13.30 -14.87
C THR A 99 8.13 -13.43 -16.38
N GLU A 100 8.76 -14.42 -17.02
CA GLU A 100 8.48 -14.75 -18.42
C GLU A 100 7.05 -15.26 -18.56
N LEU A 101 6.18 -14.26 -18.75
CA LEU A 101 4.81 -14.15 -19.23
C LEU A 101 4.21 -15.37 -19.96
N ILE A 102 5.03 -16.21 -20.59
CA ILE A 102 4.61 -17.35 -21.38
C ILE A 102 3.88 -18.39 -20.51
N ALA A 103 4.35 -18.64 -19.29
CA ALA A 103 3.69 -19.59 -18.39
C ALA A 103 2.35 -19.05 -17.86
N TYR A 104 2.29 -17.76 -17.49
CA TYR A 104 1.07 -17.14 -17.01
C TYR A 104 0.03 -16.96 -18.10
N GLN A 105 0.40 -16.50 -19.30
CA GLN A 105 -0.53 -16.34 -20.42
C GLN A 105 -1.09 -17.69 -20.86
N GLN A 106 -0.26 -18.72 -20.97
CA GLN A 106 -0.74 -20.06 -21.34
C GLN A 106 -1.60 -20.67 -20.24
N LEU A 107 -1.19 -20.54 -18.96
CA LEU A 107 -1.99 -21.04 -17.84
C LEU A 107 -3.31 -20.28 -17.71
N ASN A 108 -3.33 -18.96 -17.88
CA ASN A 108 -4.54 -18.14 -17.86
C ASN A 108 -5.45 -18.49 -19.04
N GLN A 109 -4.93 -18.66 -20.24
CA GLN A 109 -5.73 -19.12 -21.38
C GLN A 109 -6.34 -20.51 -21.13
N GLN A 110 -5.62 -21.41 -20.46
CA GLN A 110 -6.13 -22.74 -20.09
C GLN A 110 -7.12 -22.68 -18.93
N LEU A 111 -6.85 -21.88 -17.89
CA LEU A 111 -7.73 -21.69 -16.74
C LEU A 111 -9.02 -20.95 -17.13
N MET A 112 -8.97 -19.97 -18.02
CA MET A 112 -10.15 -19.29 -18.56
C MET A 112 -10.94 -20.18 -19.51
N ARG A 113 -10.28 -21.12 -20.22
CA ARG A 113 -10.96 -22.16 -21.00
C ARG A 113 -11.61 -23.25 -20.15
N VAL A 114 -11.01 -23.60 -19.00
CA VAL A 114 -11.53 -24.60 -18.05
C VAL A 114 -12.56 -23.98 -17.09
N ALA A 115 -12.44 -22.69 -16.79
CA ALA A 115 -13.49 -21.83 -16.25
C ALA A 115 -14.53 -21.49 -17.33
N ASP A 116 -14.95 -22.52 -18.07
CA ASP A 116 -16.26 -22.56 -18.66
C ASP A 116 -17.24 -22.38 -17.48
N GLY A 117 -17.71 -21.13 -17.28
CA GLY A 117 -18.28 -20.56 -16.05
C GLY A 117 -19.52 -21.25 -15.47
N ARG A 118 -19.83 -22.46 -15.93
CA ARG A 118 -20.94 -23.31 -15.49
C ARG A 118 -20.67 -24.07 -14.20
N ALA A 119 -19.40 -24.34 -13.84
CA ALA A 119 -19.08 -25.24 -12.72
C ALA A 119 -18.84 -24.54 -11.38
N ILE A 120 -18.34 -23.29 -11.36
CA ILE A 120 -17.97 -22.59 -10.12
C ILE A 120 -19.07 -21.62 -9.64
N LEU A 121 -19.96 -21.19 -10.52
CA LEU A 121 -21.11 -20.34 -10.18
C LEU A 121 -22.38 -21.00 -10.71
N GLY A 122 -23.10 -21.69 -9.81
CA GLY A 122 -24.35 -22.34 -10.14
C GLY A 122 -25.31 -21.40 -10.89
N ARG A 123 -25.82 -21.86 -12.04
CA ARG A 123 -26.89 -21.24 -12.84
C ARG A 123 -26.79 -19.71 -12.98
N MET A 124 -25.75 -19.22 -13.65
CA MET A 124 -25.88 -17.91 -14.30
C MET A 124 -26.53 -18.07 -15.68
N ASP A 125 -27.50 -17.19 -15.95
CA ASP A 125 -28.30 -17.10 -17.16
C ASP A 125 -27.40 -17.04 -18.41
N GLU A 126 -27.76 -17.79 -19.46
CA GLU A 126 -26.99 -17.92 -20.72
C GLU A 126 -26.79 -16.56 -21.43
N ARG A 127 -27.53 -15.54 -21.02
CA ARG A 127 -27.40 -14.14 -21.50
C ARG A 127 -26.10 -13.45 -21.08
N CYS A 128 -25.37 -13.98 -20.09
CA CYS A 128 -24.10 -13.39 -19.62
C CYS A 128 -22.85 -13.97 -20.32
N ALA A 129 -22.98 -15.03 -21.10
CA ALA A 129 -21.85 -15.64 -21.83
C ALA A 129 -21.13 -14.69 -22.81
N PRO A 130 -21.81 -13.75 -23.51
CA PRO A 130 -21.12 -12.79 -24.38
C PRO A 130 -20.23 -11.78 -23.63
N LEU A 131 -20.51 -11.54 -22.34
CA LEU A 131 -19.74 -10.58 -21.53
C LEU A 131 -18.36 -11.11 -21.13
N TRP A 132 -18.19 -12.44 -21.06
CA TRP A 132 -16.91 -13.06 -20.71
C TRP A 132 -16.00 -13.28 -21.92
N ASN A 133 -16.57 -13.55 -23.10
CA ASN A 133 -15.80 -13.65 -24.36
C ASN A 133 -15.21 -12.32 -24.83
N ALA A 134 -15.57 -11.19 -24.21
CA ALA A 134 -15.07 -9.86 -24.51
C ALA A 134 -13.94 -9.40 -23.58
N VAL A 135 -13.57 -10.18 -22.57
CA VAL A 135 -12.42 -9.84 -21.70
C VAL A 135 -11.15 -10.30 -22.41
N THR A 136 -10.68 -9.46 -23.32
CA THR A 136 -9.34 -9.54 -23.94
C THR A 136 -8.28 -8.85 -23.08
N GLU A 137 -8.62 -8.42 -21.87
CA GLU A 137 -7.70 -7.69 -21.00
C GLU A 137 -6.82 -8.69 -20.24
N ASP A 138 -5.52 -8.51 -20.41
CA ASP A 138 -4.49 -9.28 -19.73
C ASP A 138 -4.35 -8.78 -18.29
N PHE A 139 -4.19 -9.70 -17.33
CA PHE A 139 -3.77 -9.37 -15.98
C PHE A 139 -2.26 -9.59 -15.86
N GLU A 140 -1.55 -8.55 -15.45
CA GLU A 140 -0.13 -8.60 -15.11
C GLU A 140 0.05 -8.36 -13.61
N GLY A 141 0.71 -9.29 -12.93
CA GLY A 141 1.00 -9.17 -11.52
C GLY A 141 2.17 -10.08 -11.16
N PRO A 142 3.37 -9.54 -10.94
CA PRO A 142 4.50 -10.38 -10.53
C PRO A 142 4.25 -10.94 -9.14
N ILE A 143 4.56 -12.22 -8.94
CA ILE A 143 4.71 -12.76 -7.59
C ILE A 143 6.04 -12.27 -7.07
N VAL A 144 5.99 -11.53 -5.98
CA VAL A 144 7.16 -10.97 -5.32
C VAL A 144 7.32 -11.63 -3.97
N ASP A 145 8.53 -12.08 -3.68
CA ASP A 145 8.92 -12.51 -2.35
C ASP A 145 9.07 -11.30 -1.44
N GLU A 146 8.30 -11.24 -0.36
CA GLU A 146 8.38 -10.18 0.65
C GLU A 146 9.56 -10.38 1.62
N ASP A 147 10.05 -11.60 1.79
CA ASP A 147 11.23 -11.92 2.61
C ASP A 147 12.51 -11.39 1.98
N ARG A 148 12.43 -10.92 0.73
CA ARG A 148 13.52 -10.22 0.05
C ARG A 148 13.77 -8.82 0.62
N LYS A 149 12.81 -8.26 1.37
CA LYS A 149 12.81 -6.90 1.94
C LYS A 149 13.12 -6.95 3.44
N VAL A 150 13.42 -5.79 4.03
CA VAL A 150 13.59 -5.66 5.48
C VAL A 150 12.22 -5.71 6.15
N ALA A 151 12.00 -6.75 6.95
CA ALA A 151 10.77 -6.99 7.69
C ALA A 151 10.67 -6.08 8.91
N LEU A 152 9.93 -4.97 8.80
CA LEU A 152 9.73 -4.03 9.90
C LEU A 152 8.93 -4.64 11.05
N GLY A 153 8.09 -5.63 10.76
CA GLY A 153 7.41 -6.43 11.79
C GLY A 153 8.36 -7.23 12.69
N ASN A 154 9.64 -7.33 12.33
CA ASN A 154 10.68 -7.93 13.18
C ASN A 154 11.41 -6.92 14.05
N LEU A 155 11.24 -5.62 13.82
CA LEU A 155 12.03 -4.60 14.50
C LEU A 155 11.78 -4.59 16.00
N VAL A 156 10.54 -4.87 16.43
CA VAL A 156 10.16 -4.93 17.85
C VAL A 156 9.51 -6.29 18.14
N GLN A 157 10.26 -7.20 18.74
CA GLN A 157 9.80 -8.54 19.12
C GLN A 157 9.86 -8.77 20.64
N GLY A 158 8.99 -9.66 21.14
CA GLY A 158 9.07 -10.16 22.52
C GLY A 158 8.48 -9.23 23.60
N GLN A 159 8.67 -9.66 24.85
CA GLN A 159 8.24 -8.98 26.08
C GLN A 159 9.51 -8.50 26.81
N GLY A 160 9.57 -7.24 27.25
CA GLY A 160 10.77 -6.69 27.91
C GLY A 160 10.87 -5.18 27.79
N THR A 161 12.02 -4.63 28.18
CA THR A 161 12.34 -3.22 27.93
C THR A 161 12.53 -2.96 26.43
N PRO A 162 12.39 -1.72 25.91
CA PRO A 162 12.58 -1.41 24.49
C PRO A 162 13.88 -1.95 23.93
N ALA A 163 14.99 -1.78 24.67
CA ALA A 163 16.29 -2.27 24.27
C ALA A 163 16.38 -3.81 24.17
N GLU A 164 15.57 -4.54 24.93
CA GLU A 164 15.48 -6.01 24.86
C GLU A 164 14.53 -6.48 23.75
N ARG A 165 13.62 -5.61 23.30
CA ARG A 165 12.63 -5.92 22.26
C ARG A 165 13.10 -5.58 20.86
N VAL A 166 14.04 -4.65 20.72
CA VAL A 166 14.54 -4.26 19.40
C VAL A 166 15.39 -5.38 18.81
N ASP A 167 15.00 -5.90 17.65
CA ASP A 167 15.88 -6.76 16.86
C ASP A 167 17.00 -5.91 16.27
N PHE A 168 18.16 -5.98 16.91
CA PHE A 168 19.31 -5.15 16.58
C PHE A 168 19.76 -5.29 15.12
N MET A 169 19.63 -6.49 14.55
CA MET A 169 20.02 -6.73 13.16
C MET A 169 19.08 -6.01 12.19
N THR A 170 17.77 -6.15 12.38
CA THR A 170 16.75 -5.46 11.58
C THR A 170 16.90 -3.94 11.73
N TYR A 171 17.19 -3.45 12.93
CA TYR A 171 17.45 -2.04 13.18
C TYR A 171 18.67 -1.52 12.43
N GLU A 172 19.83 -2.17 12.55
CA GLU A 172 21.06 -1.75 11.86
C GLU A 172 20.92 -1.85 10.34
N LEU A 173 20.23 -2.87 9.84
CA LEU A 173 19.96 -3.02 8.41
C LEU A 173 19.07 -1.88 7.90
N ALA A 174 17.98 -1.57 8.60
CA ALA A 174 17.09 -0.45 8.28
C ALA A 174 17.85 0.88 8.33
N ARG A 175 18.65 1.09 9.38
CA ARG A 175 19.48 2.30 9.55
C ARG A 175 20.44 2.48 8.38
N ASN A 176 21.25 1.47 8.07
CA ASN A 176 22.27 1.54 7.02
C ASN A 176 21.62 1.74 5.64
N LEU A 177 20.46 1.11 5.37
CA LEU A 177 19.71 1.34 4.14
C LEU A 177 19.26 2.79 4.00
N LEU A 178 18.67 3.35 5.07
CA LEU A 178 18.19 4.72 5.09
C LEU A 178 19.36 5.72 4.98
N ASP A 179 20.46 5.47 5.69
CA ASP A 179 21.68 6.28 5.60
C ASP A 179 22.26 6.27 4.18
N ASN A 180 22.42 5.08 3.57
CA ASN A 180 22.96 4.96 2.21
C ASN A 180 22.09 5.74 1.21
N TRP A 181 20.76 5.59 1.28
CA TRP A 181 19.86 6.32 0.39
C TRP A 181 19.91 7.83 0.60
N LEU A 182 19.93 8.29 1.87
CA LEU A 182 20.01 9.72 2.19
C LEU A 182 21.34 10.32 1.71
N ILE A 183 22.46 9.62 1.89
CA ILE A 183 23.79 10.07 1.45
C ILE A 183 23.84 10.18 -0.08
N GLU A 184 23.31 9.19 -0.80
CA GLU A 184 23.26 9.20 -2.27
C GLU A 184 22.38 10.34 -2.79
N THR A 185 21.26 10.62 -2.13
CA THR A 185 20.28 11.61 -2.59
C THR A 185 20.64 13.06 -2.19
N ASP A 186 21.14 13.29 -0.97
CA ASP A 186 21.53 14.62 -0.46
C ASP A 186 22.75 15.17 -1.22
N ALA A 187 23.62 14.29 -1.73
CA ALA A 187 24.72 14.67 -2.61
C ALA A 187 24.25 15.40 -3.89
N GLU A 188 22.99 15.18 -4.31
CA GLU A 188 22.46 15.71 -5.56
C GLU A 188 21.49 16.89 -5.38
N ALA A 189 20.77 16.97 -4.25
CA ALA A 189 19.55 17.78 -4.19
C ALA A 189 19.54 18.94 -3.17
N GLY A 190 20.59 19.11 -2.37
CA GLY A 190 20.67 20.17 -1.36
C GLY A 190 20.05 19.79 -0.02
N SER A 191 20.47 20.50 1.02
CA SER A 191 20.42 20.04 2.42
C SER A 191 19.06 19.50 2.86
N LEU A 192 19.03 18.23 3.21
CA LEU A 192 18.03 17.61 4.09
C LEU A 192 17.66 18.53 5.28
N PRO A 193 16.43 18.44 5.82
CA PRO A 193 16.09 19.10 7.08
C PRO A 193 17.15 18.75 8.14
N SER A 194 17.77 19.77 8.73
CA SER A 194 18.94 19.60 9.58
C SER A 194 18.65 18.62 10.72
N GLY A 195 19.42 17.53 10.80
CA GLY A 195 19.32 16.52 11.85
C GLY A 195 18.56 15.23 11.47
N ILE A 196 17.99 15.15 10.26
CA ILE A 196 17.47 13.88 9.75
C ILE A 196 18.62 13.06 9.16
N ASN A 197 18.87 11.90 9.74
CA ASN A 197 19.75 10.85 9.21
C ASN A 197 19.05 9.49 9.37
N GLY A 198 19.66 8.42 8.85
CA GLY A 198 19.10 7.07 8.93
C GLY A 198 18.93 6.59 10.37
N ALA A 199 19.76 7.04 11.31
CA ALA A 199 19.59 6.74 12.74
C ALA A 199 18.32 7.37 13.33
N THR A 200 18.04 8.64 12.99
CA THR A 200 16.83 9.34 13.40
C THR A 200 15.59 8.64 12.83
N LEU A 201 15.61 8.28 11.55
CA LEU A 201 14.49 7.59 10.90
C LEU A 201 14.28 6.17 11.45
N ALA A 202 15.35 5.40 11.64
CA ALA A 202 15.26 4.05 12.20
C ALA A 202 14.78 4.06 13.66
N SER A 203 15.16 5.06 14.44
CA SER A 203 14.66 5.21 15.81
C SER A 203 13.18 5.58 15.82
N ALA A 204 12.75 6.47 14.93
CA ALA A 204 11.33 6.80 14.78
C ALA A 204 10.48 5.58 14.37
N LEU A 205 11.04 4.61 13.64
CA LEU A 205 10.36 3.33 13.38
C LEU A 205 10.17 2.49 14.65
N VAL A 206 11.15 2.49 15.55
CA VAL A 206 11.05 1.80 16.84
C VAL A 206 9.97 2.44 17.69
N ASP A 207 10.02 3.77 17.86
CA ASP A 207 9.03 4.56 18.62
C ASP A 207 7.60 4.37 18.10
N TRP A 208 7.44 4.16 16.80
CA TRP A 208 6.13 3.89 16.21
C TRP A 208 5.54 2.54 16.65
N MET A 209 6.40 1.54 16.82
CA MET A 209 6.01 0.13 17.01
C MET A 209 6.10 -0.36 18.44
N ASP A 210 6.93 0.27 19.26
CA ASP A 210 6.99 -0.09 20.67
C ASP A 210 5.74 0.38 21.42
N THR A 211 5.55 -0.21 22.60
CA THR A 211 4.30 -0.03 23.34
C THR A 211 4.39 1.07 24.38
N ASP A 212 5.58 1.65 24.54
CA ASP A 212 5.79 2.66 25.56
C ASP A 212 5.71 4.06 24.96
N THR A 213 6.15 5.04 25.73
CA THR A 213 6.18 6.43 25.31
C THR A 213 7.62 6.95 25.37
N PHE A 214 8.61 6.06 25.33
CA PHE A 214 10.01 6.43 25.50
C PHE A 214 10.71 6.57 24.16
N ASP A 215 11.00 7.83 23.82
CA ASP A 215 11.85 8.25 22.70
C ASP A 215 13.14 7.40 22.59
N ALA A 216 13.12 6.40 21.68
CA ALA A 216 14.18 5.39 21.54
C ALA A 216 15.47 6.01 21.02
N SER A 217 15.41 7.18 20.37
CA SER A 217 16.61 7.93 19.96
C SER A 217 17.53 8.27 21.13
N LYS A 218 17.00 8.31 22.36
CA LYS A 218 17.77 8.55 23.59
C LYS A 218 18.28 7.28 24.25
N VAL A 219 17.65 6.14 23.97
CA VAL A 219 17.89 4.85 24.66
C VAL A 219 18.73 3.90 23.82
N ILE A 220 18.73 4.05 22.49
CA ILE A 220 19.59 3.31 21.56
C ILE A 220 20.82 4.18 21.27
N PRO A 221 21.83 4.24 22.16
CA PRO A 221 22.99 5.05 21.90
C PRO A 221 23.76 4.49 20.71
N SER A 222 24.39 5.40 19.95
CA SER A 222 25.43 5.10 18.95
C SER A 222 26.62 4.27 19.49
N THR A 223 26.63 3.98 20.79
CA THR A 223 27.67 3.25 21.51
C THR A 223 27.48 1.73 21.54
N TYR A 224 26.38 1.15 21.03
CA TYR A 224 26.25 -0.31 20.92
C TYR A 224 27.33 -0.95 20.02
N LEU A 225 27.95 -0.18 19.12
CA LEU A 225 29.16 -0.56 18.38
C LEU A 225 30.39 -0.85 19.27
N GLN A 226 30.43 -0.42 20.53
CA GLN A 226 31.55 -0.70 21.44
C GLN A 226 31.34 -1.92 22.35
N PHE A 227 30.11 -2.42 22.52
CA PHE A 227 29.81 -3.44 23.54
C PHE A 227 29.59 -4.86 22.99
N GLY A 228 29.72 -5.06 21.68
CA GLY A 228 29.58 -6.36 21.01
C GLY A 228 30.56 -7.47 21.42
N THR A 229 31.49 -7.22 22.35
CA THR A 229 32.39 -8.26 22.87
C THR A 229 32.05 -8.74 24.28
N ASN A 230 31.20 -8.05 25.03
CA ASN A 230 30.66 -8.52 26.31
C ASN A 230 29.37 -7.75 26.60
N ALA A 231 28.21 -8.38 26.42
CA ALA A 231 26.97 -7.94 27.04
C ALA A 231 27.09 -8.11 28.57
N GLN A 232 27.95 -7.32 29.22
CA GLN A 232 27.78 -7.05 30.62
C GLN A 232 26.46 -6.31 30.72
N LYS A 233 25.46 -6.98 31.32
CA LYS A 233 24.25 -6.37 31.85
C LYS A 233 24.59 -4.95 32.29
N LEU A 234 23.96 -3.95 31.68
CA LEU A 234 23.91 -2.61 32.25
C LEU A 234 23.71 -2.76 33.77
N PRO A 235 24.50 -2.08 34.61
CA PRO A 235 24.38 -2.23 36.05
C PRO A 235 22.91 -2.07 36.43
N PRO A 236 22.34 -2.96 37.25
CA PRO A 236 20.89 -2.96 37.56
C PRO A 236 20.41 -1.65 38.20
N ASP A 237 21.34 -0.76 38.58
CA ASP A 237 21.11 0.52 39.24
C ASP A 237 21.24 1.74 38.30
N THR A 238 21.43 1.58 36.98
CA THR A 238 21.02 2.65 36.03
C THR A 238 19.49 2.62 35.97
N THR A 239 18.87 3.11 37.03
CA THR A 239 17.43 3.16 37.17
C THR A 239 16.86 4.10 36.13
N TYR A 240 15.88 3.57 35.43
CA TYR A 240 14.87 4.22 34.58
C TYR A 240 14.44 5.61 35.11
N ASP A 241 14.47 5.82 36.42
CA ASP A 241 14.11 7.06 37.12
C ASP A 241 14.94 8.30 36.73
N ALA A 242 16.17 8.15 36.23
CA ALA A 242 16.97 9.29 35.77
C ALA A 242 16.42 9.94 34.49
N PHE A 243 15.52 9.25 33.77
CA PHE A 243 14.89 9.73 32.53
C PHE A 243 13.43 10.19 32.73
N ILE A 244 12.83 10.03 33.91
CA ILE A 244 11.40 10.35 34.20
C ILE A 244 11.11 11.87 34.31
N GLY A 245 12.13 12.72 34.11
CA GLY A 245 11.98 14.18 34.19
C GLY A 245 11.47 14.89 32.93
N TYR A 246 11.19 14.19 31.83
CA TYR A 246 10.78 14.82 30.57
C TYR A 246 9.25 14.91 30.46
N PRO A 247 8.65 16.12 30.49
CA PRO A 247 7.20 16.29 30.39
C PRO A 247 6.74 15.99 28.98
N GLU A 248 5.83 15.04 28.77
CA GLU A 248 5.32 14.54 27.46
C GLU A 248 6.45 14.07 26.52
N SER A 249 6.41 12.79 26.14
CA SER A 249 7.43 12.22 25.25
C SER A 249 7.52 13.01 23.94
N TYR A 250 8.73 13.07 23.38
CA TYR A 250 8.96 13.75 22.10
C TYR A 250 8.07 13.18 21.00
N GLU A 251 7.80 11.87 21.08
CA GLU A 251 6.81 11.12 20.32
C GLU A 251 5.46 11.83 20.28
N GLU A 252 4.68 11.84 21.36
CA GLU A 252 3.32 12.40 21.33
C GLU A 252 3.31 13.85 20.84
N ARG A 253 4.29 14.68 21.21
CA ARG A 253 4.36 16.07 20.77
C ARG A 253 4.68 16.23 19.28
N TYR A 254 5.47 15.35 18.68
CA TYR A 254 5.72 15.40 17.24
C TYR A 254 4.41 15.13 16.49
N TYR A 255 3.68 14.08 16.86
CA TYR A 255 2.44 13.67 16.19
C TYR A 255 1.24 14.58 16.51
N LEU A 256 1.16 15.16 17.70
CA LEU A 256 0.10 16.13 18.03
C LEU A 256 0.22 17.42 17.22
N ASN A 257 1.46 17.82 16.86
CA ASN A 257 1.71 19.00 16.03
C ASN A 257 1.47 18.74 14.53
N LEU A 258 1.33 17.48 14.08
CA LEU A 258 0.92 17.17 12.69
C LEU A 258 -0.47 17.75 12.33
N ALA A 259 -1.25 18.17 13.34
CA ALA A 259 -2.54 18.81 13.16
C ALA A 259 -2.54 20.07 12.29
N ASP A 260 -1.42 20.80 12.26
CA ASP A 260 -1.26 22.01 11.46
C ASP A 260 -0.74 21.72 10.03
N PHE A 261 -0.36 20.47 9.73
CA PHE A 261 0.27 20.05 8.47
C PHE A 261 -0.70 19.67 7.36
N GLU A 262 -1.98 19.45 7.66
CA GLU A 262 -3.04 19.14 6.67
C GLU A 262 -3.23 20.25 5.60
N LYS A 263 -2.62 21.42 5.78
CA LYS A 263 -2.83 22.58 4.88
C LYS A 263 -1.95 22.59 3.64
N GLU A 264 -0.87 21.81 3.57
CA GLU A 264 0.08 21.85 2.45
C GLU A 264 0.64 20.46 2.10
N ILE A 265 -0.20 19.57 1.56
CA ILE A 265 0.29 18.37 0.88
C ILE A 265 0.95 18.81 -0.44
N PRO A 266 2.25 18.57 -0.67
CA PRO A 266 2.91 18.98 -1.91
C PRO A 266 2.33 18.27 -3.12
N GLU A 267 2.37 18.94 -4.28
CA GLU A 267 2.14 18.26 -5.56
C GLU A 267 3.19 17.14 -5.73
N GLY A 268 2.72 15.93 -6.01
CA GLY A 268 3.57 14.74 -6.15
C GLY A 268 3.71 13.88 -4.89
N PHE A 269 3.08 14.26 -3.78
CA PHE A 269 3.01 13.39 -2.60
C PHE A 269 2.29 12.07 -2.96
N PRO A 270 2.80 10.90 -2.53
CA PRO A 270 2.24 9.61 -2.92
C PRO A 270 0.74 9.53 -2.61
N ALA A 271 -0.07 9.14 -3.60
CA ALA A 271 -1.53 9.01 -3.44
C ALA A 271 -1.88 8.06 -2.29
N ASP A 272 -1.07 7.01 -2.09
CA ASP A 272 -1.22 6.04 -1.01
C ASP A 272 -1.15 6.66 0.40
N CYS A 273 -0.52 7.82 0.54
CA CYS A 273 -0.36 8.53 1.81
C CYS A 273 -1.41 9.65 2.03
N GLN A 274 -2.34 9.88 1.09
CA GLN A 274 -3.26 11.04 1.14
C GLN A 274 -4.55 10.79 1.96
N ASP A 275 -4.98 9.53 2.10
CA ASP A 275 -6.33 9.18 2.62
C ASP A 275 -6.38 8.84 4.11
N TYR A 276 -5.27 8.88 4.85
CA TYR A 276 -5.25 8.44 6.23
C TYR A 276 -5.40 9.61 7.22
N THR A 277 -6.56 9.66 7.87
CA THR A 277 -6.85 10.62 8.94
C THR A 277 -6.05 10.27 10.20
N ARG A 278 -5.15 11.19 10.60
CA ARG A 278 -4.42 11.28 11.88
C ARG A 278 -4.43 10.01 12.76
N PRO A 279 -3.46 9.11 12.57
CA PRO A 279 -3.19 8.13 13.61
C PRO A 279 -2.60 8.85 14.83
N THR A 280 -3.25 8.71 15.98
CA THR A 280 -2.49 8.63 17.24
C THR A 280 -1.43 7.55 17.07
N ILE A 281 -0.24 7.71 17.64
CA ILE A 281 0.82 6.70 17.53
C ILE A 281 0.21 5.35 17.93
N PRO A 282 0.21 4.37 17.01
CA PRO A 282 -0.56 3.16 17.24
C PRO A 282 0.07 2.30 18.34
N ASN A 283 1.35 2.53 18.68
CA ASN A 283 2.12 1.74 19.64
C ASN A 283 1.98 0.24 19.35
N ALA A 284 2.00 -0.07 18.06
CA ALA A 284 1.66 -1.37 17.51
C ALA A 284 2.53 -1.64 16.27
N PRO A 285 2.81 -2.92 15.96
CA PRO A 285 3.54 -3.30 14.76
C PRO A 285 2.93 -2.66 13.51
N ILE A 286 3.80 -2.20 12.61
CA ILE A 286 3.38 -1.70 11.30
C ILE A 286 2.65 -2.84 10.57
N THR A 287 1.38 -2.62 10.22
CA THR A 287 0.56 -3.64 9.53
C THR A 287 0.50 -3.40 8.03
N ASP A 288 0.71 -2.16 7.62
CA ASP A 288 0.74 -1.74 6.23
C ASP A 288 1.96 -0.85 6.03
N ILE A 289 2.67 -1.02 4.91
CA ILE A 289 3.83 -0.19 4.61
C ILE A 289 3.47 1.29 4.53
N ARG A 290 2.21 1.62 4.22
CA ARG A 290 1.65 2.97 4.21
C ARG A 290 1.66 3.66 5.57
N ASP A 291 1.74 2.91 6.67
CA ASP A 291 1.90 3.49 8.01
C ASP A 291 3.21 4.30 8.11
N LEU A 292 4.21 3.98 7.28
CA LEU A 292 5.49 4.72 7.21
C LEU A 292 5.34 6.16 6.75
N CYS A 293 4.29 6.50 6.01
CA CYS A 293 4.03 7.89 5.62
C CYS A 293 3.86 8.81 6.85
N TYR A 294 3.52 8.23 8.00
CA TYR A 294 3.25 8.96 9.24
C TYR A 294 4.40 8.93 10.21
N VAL A 295 5.35 7.99 10.08
CA VAL A 295 6.48 7.87 11.00
C VAL A 295 7.29 9.18 11.02
N GLY A 296 7.74 9.59 12.21
CA GLY A 296 8.49 10.81 12.40
C GLY A 296 9.71 10.90 11.47
N GLY A 297 9.86 12.04 10.80
CA GLY A 297 10.92 12.26 9.82
C GLY A 297 10.68 11.64 8.44
N PHE A 298 9.92 10.53 8.30
CA PHE A 298 9.58 9.97 6.97
C PHE A 298 8.72 10.95 6.17
N PHE A 299 7.73 11.56 6.81
CA PHE A 299 6.90 12.59 6.19
C PHE A 299 7.76 13.78 5.70
N ASP A 300 8.69 14.24 6.53
CA ASP A 300 9.59 15.35 6.19
C ASP A 300 10.47 15.02 4.98
N VAL A 301 10.99 13.78 4.90
CA VAL A 301 11.76 13.29 3.76
C VAL A 301 10.88 13.15 2.52
N LEU A 302 9.69 12.55 2.62
CA LEU A 302 8.75 12.40 1.50
C LEU A 302 8.32 13.75 0.91
N ARG A 303 8.19 14.77 1.76
CA ARG A 303 7.84 16.13 1.33
C ARG A 303 8.91 16.74 0.43
N VAL A 304 10.18 16.47 0.71
CA VAL A 304 11.33 16.99 -0.06
C VAL A 304 11.65 16.06 -1.23
N TYR A 305 11.47 14.75 -1.05
CA TYR A 305 11.85 13.69 -1.98
C TYR A 305 10.70 12.68 -2.18
N PRO A 306 9.74 12.95 -3.06
CA PRO A 306 8.64 12.02 -3.33
C PRO A 306 9.10 10.62 -3.76
N GLN A 307 10.24 10.52 -4.46
CA GLN A 307 10.86 9.25 -4.88
C GLN A 307 11.38 8.38 -3.73
N PHE A 308 11.49 8.94 -2.51
CA PHE A 308 11.79 8.15 -1.32
C PHE A 308 10.74 7.05 -1.10
N TRP A 309 9.49 7.30 -1.50
CA TRP A 309 8.43 6.31 -1.37
C TRP A 309 8.71 5.04 -2.19
N ASP A 310 9.18 5.19 -3.42
CA ASP A 310 9.54 4.05 -4.28
C ASP A 310 10.68 3.23 -3.65
N PHE A 311 11.66 3.91 -3.04
CA PHE A 311 12.73 3.26 -2.29
C PHE A 311 12.20 2.48 -1.09
N VAL A 312 11.29 3.09 -0.32
CA VAL A 312 10.69 2.47 0.85
C VAL A 312 9.89 1.21 0.45
N GLN A 313 9.00 1.31 -0.53
CA GLN A 313 8.20 0.18 -1.03
C GLN A 313 9.05 -0.96 -1.59
N ALA A 314 10.19 -0.63 -2.20
CA ALA A 314 11.09 -1.62 -2.79
C ALA A 314 11.90 -2.41 -1.75
N ASN A 315 12.25 -1.79 -0.61
CA ASN A 315 13.23 -2.35 0.33
C ASN A 315 12.67 -2.72 1.71
N PHE A 316 11.47 -2.25 2.07
CA PHE A 316 10.86 -2.53 3.37
C PHE A 316 9.54 -3.30 3.22
N SER A 317 9.26 -4.16 4.20
CA SER A 317 8.01 -4.90 4.31
C SER A 317 7.40 -4.70 5.69
N ALA A 318 6.08 -4.57 5.74
CA ALA A 318 5.32 -4.54 7.00
C ALA A 318 5.15 -5.94 7.61
N PHE A 319 5.39 -7.00 6.84
CA PHE A 319 5.18 -8.36 7.31
C PHE A 319 6.27 -8.79 8.29
N HIS A 320 5.87 -9.67 9.22
CA HIS A 320 6.81 -10.45 10.02
C HIS A 320 7.36 -11.58 9.15
N THR A 321 8.68 -11.76 9.13
CA THR A 321 9.33 -12.79 8.34
C THR A 321 10.31 -13.58 9.21
N ASP A 322 10.55 -14.84 8.88
CA ASP A 322 11.49 -15.68 9.63
C ASP A 322 12.97 -15.31 9.36
N GLY A 323 13.20 -14.48 8.34
CA GLY A 323 14.52 -13.97 7.98
C GLY A 323 14.54 -13.21 6.67
N LEU A 324 15.73 -12.75 6.27
CA LEU A 324 15.99 -12.11 4.99
C LEU A 324 16.39 -13.16 3.94
N ASN A 325 15.64 -13.28 2.86
CA ASN A 325 15.97 -14.18 1.75
C ASN A 325 17.04 -13.58 0.83
N LEU A 326 18.29 -13.99 1.03
CA LEU A 326 19.44 -13.53 0.26
C LEU A 326 19.40 -13.92 -1.23
N LEU A 327 18.60 -14.90 -1.61
CA LEU A 327 18.50 -15.37 -3.01
C LEU A 327 17.56 -14.50 -3.86
N THR A 328 16.70 -13.72 -3.20
CA THR A 328 15.70 -12.85 -3.84
C THR A 328 15.90 -11.37 -3.53
N THR A 329 16.70 -11.04 -2.51
CA THR A 329 16.95 -9.66 -2.03
C THR A 329 17.64 -8.76 -3.07
N THR A 330 17.53 -7.45 -2.85
CA THR A 330 18.07 -6.42 -3.74
C THR A 330 19.50 -6.07 -3.34
N ARG A 331 20.24 -5.48 -4.29
CA ARG A 331 21.63 -5.05 -4.06
C ARG A 331 21.76 -4.02 -2.92
N PRO A 332 20.90 -2.99 -2.79
CA PRO A 332 20.98 -2.04 -1.68
C PRO A 332 20.91 -2.71 -0.31
N ILE A 333 20.05 -3.73 -0.17
CA ILE A 333 19.93 -4.49 1.08
C ILE A 333 21.22 -5.25 1.36
N ILE A 334 21.80 -5.94 0.36
CA ILE A 334 23.08 -6.65 0.52
C ILE A 334 24.20 -5.70 0.96
N GLU A 335 24.27 -4.51 0.37
CA GLU A 335 25.28 -3.49 0.70
C GLU A 335 25.08 -2.87 2.08
N ALA A 336 23.85 -2.90 2.61
CA ALA A 336 23.51 -2.41 3.95
C ALA A 336 23.66 -3.46 5.06
N ILE A 337 23.88 -4.74 4.72
CA ILE A 337 24.13 -5.80 5.71
C ILE A 337 25.36 -5.40 6.52
N PRO A 338 25.24 -5.23 7.85
CA PRO A 338 26.39 -4.87 8.68
C PRO A 338 27.44 -5.97 8.56
N ILE A 339 28.69 -5.58 8.29
CA ILE A 339 29.83 -6.50 8.33
C ILE A 339 30.09 -6.79 9.81
N VAL A 340 29.34 -7.74 10.36
CA VAL A 340 29.60 -8.28 11.70
C VAL A 340 30.80 -9.22 11.58
N ASP A 341 31.76 -9.08 12.49
CA ASP A 341 32.95 -9.93 12.55
C ASP A 341 32.55 -11.41 12.51
N VAL A 342 33.22 -12.19 11.66
CA VAL A 342 32.80 -13.51 11.12
C VAL A 342 32.67 -14.59 12.21
N ASN A 343 33.00 -14.27 13.46
CA ASN A 343 32.84 -15.15 14.61
C ASN A 343 31.38 -15.26 15.14
N GLN A 344 30.41 -14.55 14.54
CA GLN A 344 28.97 -14.60 14.89
C GLN A 344 28.07 -15.24 13.79
N THR A 345 28.58 -16.23 13.06
CA THR A 345 27.93 -16.87 11.88
C THR A 345 26.63 -17.66 12.10
N ASP A 346 26.10 -17.73 13.33
CA ASP A 346 24.89 -18.53 13.62
C ASP A 346 23.62 -17.99 12.94
N TRP A 347 23.60 -16.72 12.50
CA TRP A 347 22.42 -16.09 11.89
C TRP A 347 22.19 -16.50 10.44
N PHE A 348 23.25 -16.62 9.63
CA PHE A 348 23.13 -16.99 8.21
C PHE A 348 22.76 -18.46 8.00
N THR A 349 23.05 -19.32 8.98
CA THR A 349 22.93 -20.78 8.83
C THR A 349 21.70 -21.38 9.52
N ASN A 350 21.14 -20.74 10.56
CA ASN A 350 20.01 -21.33 11.29
C ASN A 350 18.62 -20.97 10.75
N ASN A 351 18.44 -19.85 10.05
CA ASN A 351 17.10 -19.43 9.58
C ASN A 351 16.79 -19.83 8.12
N SER A 352 17.77 -20.30 7.34
CA SER A 352 17.56 -20.80 5.97
C SER A 352 17.42 -22.34 5.88
N LEU A 353 17.60 -23.05 7.00
CA LEU A 353 17.71 -24.52 7.01
C LEU A 353 16.91 -25.22 8.11
N ARG A 354 16.05 -24.51 8.87
CA ARG A 354 15.10 -25.21 9.74
C ARG A 354 13.98 -25.80 8.88
N PRO A 355 13.82 -27.14 8.83
CA PRO A 355 12.57 -27.69 8.32
C PRO A 355 11.45 -27.14 9.21
N ALA A 356 10.37 -26.67 8.59
CA ALA A 356 9.15 -26.33 9.32
C ALA A 356 8.76 -27.57 10.13
N ASP A 357 8.92 -27.49 11.46
CA ASP A 357 8.54 -28.58 12.35
C ASP A 357 7.04 -28.84 12.17
N SER A 358 6.73 -30.13 12.07
CA SER A 358 5.45 -30.81 11.83
C SER A 358 4.24 -30.30 12.62
#